data_AF-A0A5K1F0A9-F1
#
_entry.id   AF-A0A5K1F0A9-F1
#
_cell.length_a   1.000
_cell.length_b   1.000
_cell.length_c   1.000
_cell.angle_alpha   90.00
_cell.angle_beta   90.00
_cell.angle_gamma   90.00
#
_symmetry.space_group_name_H-M   'P 1'
#
loop_
_entity.id
_entity.type
_entity.pdbx_description
1 polymer ?
#
loop_
_entity_poly.entity_id
_entity_poly.type
_entity_poly.pdbx_seq_one_letter_code
_entity_poly.pdbx_strand_id
1 'polypeptide(L)' 'FKPDRRFEEAKEFIRSGAFGKYDYSPLLGSLEGNEGYGRGDYFLVGKDFPSYIECQDQVDAAYANQKV' A
#
# COMPACT_ATOMS: atom_id res chain seq x y z
N PHE A 1 7.35 13.66 -3.22
CA PHE A 1 6.08 12.93 -3.16
C PHE A 1 5.64 12.85 -1.70
N LYS A 2 4.34 12.96 -1.40
CA LYS A 2 3.81 12.79 -0.04
C LYS A 2 2.88 11.58 -0.06
N PRO A 3 3.19 10.49 0.68
CA PRO A 3 2.33 9.32 0.71
C PRO A 3 0.96 9.64 1.32
N ASP A 4 -0.08 8.94 0.83
CA ASP A 4 -1.42 9.01 1.40
C ASP A 4 -1.42 8.43 2.82
N ARG A 5 -2.25 8.98 3.70
CA ARG A 5 -2.33 8.55 5.11
C ARG A 5 -2.66 7.05 5.21
N ARG A 6 -3.51 6.53 4.34
CA ARG A 6 -3.93 5.12 4.31
C ARG A 6 -2.76 4.20 3.95
N PHE A 7 -1.84 4.68 3.11
CA PHE A 7 -0.62 3.95 2.76
C PHE A 7 0.35 3.86 3.95
N GLU A 8 0.54 4.96 4.68
CA GLU A 8 1.36 4.94 5.92
C GLU A 8 0.72 4.06 7.00
N GLU A 9 -0.60 4.13 7.18
CA GLU A 9 -1.34 3.27 8.12
C GLU A 9 -1.17 1.78 7.80
N ALA A 10 -1.24 1.41 6.52
CA ALA A 10 -0.99 0.04 6.08
C ALA A 10 0.45 -0.43 6.38
N LYS A 11 1.47 0.40 6.10
CA LYS A 11 2.86 0.07 6.43
C LYS A 11 3.08 -0.12 7.93
N GLU A 12 2.53 0.78 8.75
CA GLU A 12 2.63 0.69 10.21
C GLU A 12 1.89 -0.54 10.76
N PHE A 13 0.74 -0.88 10.18
CA PHE A 13 0.04 -2.10 10.56
C PHE A 13 0.85 -3.35 10.25
N ILE A 14 1.53 -3.41 9.10
CA ILE A 14 2.45 -4.51 8.78
C ILE A 14 3.61 -4.58 9.79
N ARG A 15 4.16 -3.44 10.21
CA ARG A 15 5.24 -3.35 11.21
C ARG A 15 4.81 -3.71 12.63
N SER A 16 3.52 -3.64 12.94
CA SER A 16 3.00 -3.92 14.28
C SER A 16 3.20 -5.37 14.75
N GLY A 17 3.57 -6.29 13.85
CA GLY A 17 3.68 -7.72 14.13
C GLY A 17 2.34 -8.47 14.05
N ALA A 18 1.28 -7.83 13.56
CA ALA A 18 -0.02 -8.46 13.32
C ALA A 18 0.06 -9.71 12.42
N PHE A 19 1.05 -9.78 11.53
CA PHE A 19 1.29 -10.90 10.61
C PHE A 19 2.32 -11.93 11.12
N GLY A 20 2.66 -11.88 12.41
CA GLY A 20 3.59 -12.81 13.05
C GLY A 20 4.95 -12.20 13.36
N LYS A 21 5.96 -13.06 13.58
CA LYS A 21 7.29 -12.66 14.08
C LYS A 21 8.29 -12.27 13.00
N TYR A 22 7.92 -12.40 11.72
CA TYR A 22 8.82 -12.08 10.62
C TYR A 22 9.01 -10.57 10.52
N ASP A 23 10.26 -10.11 10.36
CA ASP A 23 10.56 -8.68 10.20
C ASP A 23 10.37 -8.25 8.74
N TYR A 24 9.29 -7.52 8.50
CA TYR A 24 8.98 -6.93 7.19
C TYR A 24 9.66 -5.57 6.95
N SER A 25 10.41 -5.03 7.91
CA SER A 25 11.07 -3.72 7.79
C SER A 25 12.00 -3.62 6.57
N PRO A 26 12.81 -4.65 6.20
CA PRO A 26 13.63 -4.60 5.00
C PRO A 26 12.80 -4.50 3.70
N LEU A 27 11.66 -5.21 3.64
CA LEU A 27 10.75 -5.15 2.49
C LEU A 27 10.12 -3.76 2.38
N LEU A 28 9.54 -3.25 3.47
CA LEU A 28 8.89 -1.94 3.49
C LEU A 28 9.89 -0.80 3.26
N GLY A 29 11.15 -0.97 3.65
CA GLY A 29 12.22 -0.01 3.40
C GLY A 29 12.49 0.25 1.90
N SER A 30 12.12 -0.68 1.01
CA SER A 30 12.19 -0.46 -0.44
C SER A 30 11.21 0.60 -0.94
N LEU A 31 10.12 0.82 -0.20
CA LEU A 31 9.09 1.82 -0.47
C LEU A 31 9.38 3.17 0.22
N GLU A 32 10.57 3.30 0.81
CA GLU A 32 10.96 4.47 1.61
C GLU A 32 12.24 5.12 1.13
N GLY A 33 12.41 6.39 1.51
CA GLY A 33 13.45 7.26 1.00
C GLY A 33 13.00 7.97 -0.28
N ASN A 34 13.85 8.84 -0.81
CA ASN A 34 13.60 9.56 -2.06
C ASN A 34 14.61 9.16 -3.16
N GLU A 35 15.70 8.48 -2.81
CA GLU A 35 16.80 8.12 -3.69
C GLU A 35 17.47 6.81 -3.20
N GLY A 36 18.25 6.17 -4.08
CA GLY A 36 19.04 4.97 -3.79
C GLY A 36 18.53 3.70 -4.48
N TYR A 37 19.46 2.84 -4.93
CA TYR A 37 19.10 1.58 -5.59
C TYR A 37 18.32 0.67 -4.63
N GLY A 38 17.18 0.15 -5.11
CA GLY A 38 16.28 -0.69 -4.31
C GLY A 38 15.45 0.07 -3.26
N ARG A 39 15.41 1.40 -3.32
CA ARG A 39 14.66 2.28 -2.42
C ARG A 39 13.83 3.31 -3.19
N GLY A 40 13.10 4.14 -2.45
CA GLY A 40 12.42 5.31 -3.01
C GLY A 40 11.13 5.02 -3.74
N ASP A 41 10.53 3.85 -3.52
CA ASP A 41 9.26 3.48 -4.16
C ASP A 41 9.32 3.67 -5.68
N TYR A 42 10.38 3.15 -6.31
CA TYR A 42 10.66 3.34 -7.74
C TYR A 42 9.52 2.87 -8.65
N PHE A 43 8.75 1.88 -8.18
CA PHE A 43 7.60 1.30 -8.89
C PHE A 43 6.28 2.01 -8.57
N LEU A 44 6.32 3.16 -7.88
CA LEU A 44 5.17 4.02 -7.63
C LEU A 44 4.03 3.37 -6.84
N VAL A 45 4.34 2.40 -5.98
CA VAL A 45 3.34 1.66 -5.19
C VAL A 45 2.56 2.62 -4.29
N GLY A 46 3.25 3.46 -3.53
CA GLY A 46 2.62 4.45 -2.65
C GLY A 46 1.92 5.55 -3.43
N LYS A 47 2.40 5.87 -4.63
CA LYS A 47 1.82 6.91 -5.50
C LYS A 47 0.48 6.46 -6.09
N ASP A 48 0.37 5.22 -6.52
CA ASP A 48 -0.85 4.65 -7.12
C ASP A 48 -1.80 4.03 -6.08
N PHE A 49 -1.34 3.84 -4.84
CA PHE A 49 -2.16 3.27 -3.76
C PHE A 49 -3.55 3.95 -3.58
N PRO A 50 -3.68 5.29 -3.57
CA PRO A 50 -4.97 5.95 -3.32
C PRO A 50 -6.01 5.66 -4.41
N SER A 51 -5.59 5.76 -5.68
CA SER A 51 -6.48 5.49 -6.82
C SER A 51 -6.79 3.99 -6.92
N TYR A 52 -5.85 3.12 -6.54
CA TYR A 52 -6.07 1.68 -6.50
C TYR A 52 -7.18 1.29 -5.52
N ILE A 53 -7.14 1.77 -4.28
CA ILE A 53 -8.17 1.42 -3.28
C ILE A 53 -9.52 2.07 -3.58
N GLU A 54 -9.54 3.28 -4.14
CA GLU A 54 -10.78 3.92 -4.61
C GLU A 54 -11.41 3.19 -5.81
N CYS A 55 -10.58 2.53 -6.63
CA CYS A 55 -11.06 1.64 -7.68
C CYS A 55 -11.66 0.35 -7.09
N GLN A 56 -11.10 -0.19 -6.01
CA GLN A 56 -11.68 -1.35 -5.31
C GLN A 56 -13.08 -1.05 -4.77
N ASP A 57 -13.34 0.16 -4.25
CA ASP A 57 -14.69 0.56 -3.82
C ASP A 57 -15.72 0.51 -4.97
N GLN A 58 -15.30 0.85 -6.20
CA GLN A 58 -16.14 0.75 -7.40
C GLN A 58 -16.37 -0.71 -7.81
N VAL A 59 -15.35 -1.56 -7.67
CA VAL A 59 -15.46 -3.00 -7.91
C VAL A 59 -16.46 -3.63 -6.94
N ASP A 60 -16.39 -3.27 -5.65
CA ASP A 60 -17.33 -3.75 -4.64
C ASP A 60 -18.77 -3.30 -4.95
N ALA A 61 -18.96 -2.04 -5.34
CA ALA A 61 -20.26 -1.51 -5.75
C ALA A 61 -20.83 -2.23 -6.99
N ALA A 62 -19.97 -2.53 -7.97
CA ALA A 62 -20.37 -3.28 -9.17
C ALA A 62 -20.73 -4.72 -8.83
N TYR A 63 -19.96 -5.37 -7.95
CA TYR A 63 -20.22 -6.73 -7.53
C TYR A 63 -21.53 -6.86 -6.74
N ALA A 64 -21.89 -5.87 -5.92
CA ALA A 64 -23.15 -5.85 -5.19
C ALA A 64 -24.40 -5.77 -6.11
N ASN A 65 -24.27 -5.23 -7.32
CA ASN A 65 -25.37 -5.04 -8.27
C ASN A 65 -25.34 -6.08 -9.41
N GLN A 66 -25.39 -7.36 -9.06
CA GLN A 66 -25.44 -8.43 -10.05
C GLN A 66 -26.79 -8.45 -10.77
N LYS A 67 -26.76 -8.42 -12.10
CA LYS A 67 -27.94 -8.73 -12.92
C LYS A 67 -28.09 -10.25 -12.97
N VAL A 68 -28.95 -10.77 -12.09
CA VAL A 68 -29.39 -12.18 -12.07
C VAL A 68 -30.39 -12.41 -13.19
#